data_AF-A0A4D6NC20-F1
#
_entry.id   AF-A0A4D6NC20-F1
#
_cell.length_a   1.000
_cell.length_b   1.000
_cell.length_c   1.000
_cell.angle_alpha   90.00
_cell.angle_beta   90.00
_cell.angle_gamma   90.00
#
_symmetry.space_group_name_H-M   'P 1'
#
loop_
_entity.id
_entity.type
_entity.pdbx_description
1 polymer ?
#
loop_
_entity_poly.entity_id
_entity_poly.type
_entity_poly.pdbx_seq_one_letter_code
_entity_poly.pdbx_strand_id
1 'polypeptide(L)'
;MPMATLLIPNPFNTKLPGPRYSHRRFTCSSVTTQSRSAKEHLLALIADQDRGLRTQSDPVKRAAIVEAIDAMAVVGAGSVTTGDSLSATWRLLWTTEKEQLFIIEKAPLFGTRAGDVLQVIDVRNGTLNNVITFPPDGVFFVRSSIEVASPQRVNFR
;
A
#
# COMPACT_ATOMS: atom_id res chain seq x y z
N MET A 1 -0.49 -14.29 14.25
CA MET A 1 0.41 -13.20 13.82
C MET A 1 -0.42 -12.28 12.92
N PRO A 2 -0.54 -10.98 13.22
CA PRO A 2 -1.23 -10.05 12.33
C PRO A 2 -0.52 -9.98 10.97
N MET A 3 -1.28 -9.86 9.88
CA MET A 3 -0.74 -9.63 8.53
C MET A 3 -0.46 -8.14 8.37
N ALA A 4 0.69 -7.78 7.79
CA ALA A 4 1.02 -6.41 7.45
C ALA A 4 1.19 -6.29 5.93
N THR A 5 0.54 -5.28 5.34
CA THR A 5 0.55 -5.00 3.90
C THR A 5 0.68 -3.50 3.68
N LEU A 6 1.61 -3.10 2.82
CA LEU A 6 1.85 -1.70 2.45
C LEU A 6 1.65 -1.48 0.96
N LEU A 7 0.85 -0.46 0.67
CA LEU A 7 0.39 -0.09 -0.66
C LEU A 7 0.62 1.40 -0.90
N ILE A 8 0.94 1.77 -2.14
CA ILE A 8 0.97 3.18 -2.58
C ILE A 8 0.06 3.38 -3.78
N PRO A 9 -0.62 4.54 -3.92
CA PRO A 9 -1.48 4.77 -5.06
C PRO A 9 -0.60 4.96 -6.29
N ASN A 10 -0.98 4.36 -7.41
CA ASN A 10 -0.29 4.55 -8.68
C ASN A 10 -0.82 5.83 -9.34
N PRO A 11 0.02 6.87 -9.54
CA PRO A 11 -0.45 8.10 -10.16
C PRO A 11 -0.62 7.90 -11.67
N PHE A 12 -1.86 7.81 -12.14
CA PHE A 12 -2.17 8.17 -13.54
C PHE A 12 -2.45 9.67 -13.59
N ASN A 13 -1.74 10.36 -14.49
CA ASN A 13 -1.63 11.81 -14.54
C ASN A 13 -2.87 12.44 -15.19
N THR A 14 -3.70 13.14 -14.43
CA THR A 14 -4.73 14.06 -14.94
C THR A 14 -4.45 15.47 -14.42
N LYS A 15 -3.90 16.33 -15.30
CA LYS A 15 -3.68 17.75 -15.03
C LYS A 15 -4.99 18.53 -15.22
N LEU A 16 -5.43 19.27 -14.20
CA LEU A 16 -6.36 20.39 -14.31
C LEU A 16 -5.84 21.57 -13.44
N PRO A 17 -5.87 22.84 -13.90
CA PRO A 17 -5.35 23.97 -13.13
C PRO A 17 -6.43 24.87 -12.49
N GLY A 18 -6.13 25.38 -11.28
CA GLY A 18 -6.66 26.63 -10.70
C GLY A 18 -7.37 26.48 -9.33
N PRO A 19 -7.61 27.56 -8.55
CA PRO A 19 -6.97 28.88 -8.46
C PRO A 19 -6.22 29.12 -7.12
N ARG A 20 -5.49 30.24 -7.02
CA ARG A 20 -4.66 30.64 -5.86
C ARG A 20 -5.51 31.34 -4.79
N TYR A 21 -5.51 30.81 -3.57
CA TYR A 21 -5.93 31.53 -2.36
C TYR A 21 -4.81 31.49 -1.30
N SER A 22 -4.45 32.67 -0.78
CA SER A 22 -3.49 32.79 0.32
C SER A 22 -4.17 32.52 1.66
N HIS A 23 -3.72 31.50 2.38
CA HIS A 23 -4.11 31.28 3.76
C HIS A 23 -2.92 31.42 4.72
N ARG A 24 -3.24 31.95 5.91
CA ARG A 24 -2.36 32.20 7.05
C ARG A 24 -1.46 30.99 7.35
N ARG A 25 -0.17 31.24 7.54
CA ARG A 25 0.82 30.25 7.97
C ARG A 25 0.56 29.85 9.42
N PHE A 26 -0.10 28.71 9.60
CA PHE A 26 0.11 27.92 10.81
C PHE A 26 1.39 27.11 10.62
N THR A 27 2.27 27.16 11.62
CA THR A 27 3.55 26.47 11.65
C THR A 27 3.32 24.96 11.79
N CYS A 28 2.94 24.29 10.70
CA CYS A 28 2.76 22.84 10.57
C CYS A 28 4.05 22.16 10.04
N SER A 29 5.22 22.74 10.30
CA SER A 29 6.50 22.26 9.77
C SER A 29 6.98 20.97 10.43
N SER A 30 6.69 20.78 11.73
CA SER A 30 7.22 19.62 12.47
C SER A 30 6.51 18.31 12.12
N VAL A 31 5.17 18.30 12.09
CA VAL A 31 4.38 17.07 11.81
C VAL A 31 4.56 16.61 10.37
N THR A 32 4.59 17.55 9.41
CA THR A 32 4.83 17.24 8.00
C THR A 32 6.25 16.72 7.76
N THR A 33 7.25 17.27 8.47
CA THR A 33 8.64 16.77 8.41
C THR A 33 8.77 15.39 9.04
N GLN A 34 8.14 15.16 10.19
CA GLN A 34 8.11 13.85 10.85
C GLN A 34 7.41 12.79 9.99
N SER A 35 6.27 13.14 9.37
CA SER A 35 5.56 12.28 8.42
C SER A 35 6.41 11.89 7.24
N ARG A 36 7.10 12.88 6.65
CA ARG A 36 8.01 12.67 5.54
C ARG A 36 9.17 11.76 5.94
N SER A 37 9.80 12.02 7.09
CA SER A 37 10.91 11.22 7.60
C SER A 37 10.50 9.78 7.88
N ALA A 38 9.33 9.54 8.48
CA ALA A 38 8.82 8.20 8.77
C ALA A 38 8.52 7.42 7.48
N LYS A 39 7.88 8.09 6.51
CA LYS A 39 7.63 7.50 5.18
C LYS A 39 8.93 7.16 4.45
N GLU A 40 9.88 8.08 4.40
CA GLU A 40 11.19 7.86 3.75
C GLU A 40 11.95 6.71 4.40
N HIS A 41 11.92 6.62 5.73
CA HIS A 41 12.51 5.50 6.47
C HIS A 41 11.86 4.15 6.12
N LEU A 42 10.53 4.08 6.12
CA LEU A 42 9.80 2.87 5.74
C LEU A 42 10.11 2.47 4.29
N LEU A 43 10.09 3.43 3.36
CA LEU A 43 10.41 3.18 1.96
C LEU A 43 11.85 2.67 1.78
N ALA A 44 12.81 3.20 2.54
CA ALA A 44 14.19 2.72 2.53
C ALA A 44 14.32 1.29 3.07
N LEU A 45 13.57 0.94 4.12
CA LEU A 45 13.59 -0.40 4.70
C LEU A 45 13.07 -1.48 3.75
N ILE A 46 12.09 -1.15 2.90
CA ILE A 46 11.41 -2.11 2.01
C ILE A 46 11.94 -2.12 0.57
N ALA A 47 12.76 -1.15 0.18
CA ALA A 47 13.16 -0.90 -1.21
C ALA A 47 13.75 -2.13 -1.91
N ASP A 48 14.51 -2.94 -1.19
CA ASP A 48 15.22 -4.11 -1.70
C ASP A 48 14.62 -5.44 -1.20
N GLN A 49 13.42 -5.42 -0.62
CA GLN A 49 12.82 -6.58 0.06
C GLN A 49 11.97 -7.48 -0.86
N ASP A 50 11.91 -7.15 -2.16
CA ASP A 50 11.19 -7.91 -3.19
C ASP A 50 9.76 -8.28 -2.78
N ARG A 51 8.95 -7.24 -2.53
CA ARG A 51 7.55 -7.33 -2.04
C ARG A 51 7.37 -8.07 -0.70
N GLY A 52 8.45 -8.45 -0.03
CA GLY A 52 8.44 -9.17 1.24
C GLY A 52 9.12 -10.54 1.20
N LEU A 53 9.50 -11.04 0.03
CA LEU A 53 10.12 -12.36 -0.14
C LEU A 53 11.40 -12.51 0.68
N ARG A 54 12.28 -11.50 0.64
CA ARG A 54 13.57 -11.54 1.35
C ARG A 54 13.40 -11.42 2.86
N THR A 55 12.45 -10.61 3.31
CA THR A 55 12.14 -10.45 4.74
C THR A 55 11.41 -11.64 5.36
N GLN A 56 10.84 -12.54 4.56
CA GLN A 56 10.05 -13.64 5.09
C GLN A 56 10.91 -14.59 5.97
N SER A 57 12.19 -14.75 5.61
CA SER A 57 13.20 -15.52 6.35
C SER A 57 14.01 -14.70 7.37
N ASP A 58 13.79 -13.39 7.46
CA ASP A 58 14.53 -12.50 8.37
C ASP A 58 13.56 -11.87 9.40
N PRO A 59 13.41 -12.49 10.59
CA PRO A 59 12.49 -12.00 11.60
C PRO A 59 12.89 -10.63 12.19
N VAL A 60 14.20 -10.31 12.21
CA VAL A 60 14.70 -9.04 12.74
C VAL A 60 14.35 -7.90 11.78
N LYS A 61 14.64 -8.09 10.48
CA LYS A 61 14.28 -7.11 9.45
C LYS A 61 12.76 -6.96 9.34
N ARG A 62 12.01 -8.06 9.43
CA ARG A 62 10.54 -8.02 9.45
C ARG A 62 10.01 -7.19 10.62
N ALA A 63 10.56 -7.38 11.82
CA ALA A 63 10.15 -6.60 12.99
C ALA A 63 10.41 -5.10 12.78
N ALA A 64 11.58 -4.72 12.26
CA ALA A 64 11.92 -3.32 11.98
C ALA A 64 10.96 -2.67 10.95
N ILE A 65 10.54 -3.41 9.92
CA ILE A 65 9.55 -2.90 8.95
C ILE A 65 8.18 -2.72 9.59
N VAL A 66 7.72 -3.68 10.41
CA VAL A 66 6.44 -3.57 11.12
C VAL A 66 6.46 -2.38 12.07
N GLU A 67 7.54 -2.19 12.81
CA GLU A 67 7.71 -1.02 13.69
C GLU A 67 7.65 0.30 12.90
N ALA A 68 8.29 0.37 11.73
CA ALA A 68 8.21 1.55 10.87
C ALA A 68 6.80 1.80 10.30
N ILE A 69 6.02 0.74 10.01
CA ILE A 69 4.61 0.85 9.62
C ILE A 69 3.79 1.41 10.80
N ASP A 70 3.98 0.88 12.00
CA ASP A 70 3.28 1.33 13.20
C ASP A 70 3.60 2.80 13.52
N ALA A 71 4.87 3.20 13.40
CA ALA A 71 5.30 4.59 13.54
C ALA A 71 4.61 5.51 12.52
N MET A 72 4.43 5.05 11.28
CA MET A 72 3.71 5.80 10.25
C MET A 72 2.21 5.91 10.55
N ALA A 73 1.60 4.88 11.14
CA ALA A 73 0.19 4.90 11.54
C ALA A 73 -0.08 5.96 12.61
N VAL A 74 0.85 6.15 13.56
CA VAL A 74 0.77 7.21 14.59
C VAL A 74 0.71 8.60 13.97
N VAL A 75 1.51 8.86 12.93
CA VAL A 75 1.51 10.15 12.22
C VAL A 75 0.16 10.45 11.58
N GLY A 76 -0.52 9.41 11.06
CA GLY A 76 -1.82 9.54 10.43
C GLY A 76 -3.00 9.56 11.40
N ALA A 77 -2.79 9.36 12.71
CA ALA A 77 -3.86 9.16 13.68
C ALA A 77 -4.87 10.34 13.67
N GLY A 78 -6.17 10.01 13.66
CA GLY A 78 -7.25 11.00 13.67
C GLY A 78 -7.55 11.67 12.32
N SER A 79 -6.80 11.34 11.26
CA SER A 79 -7.16 11.72 9.89
C SER A 79 -8.18 10.74 9.28
N VAL A 80 -8.93 11.18 8.26
CA VAL A 80 -9.80 10.27 7.49
C VAL A 80 -8.98 9.65 6.35
N THR A 81 -8.81 8.33 6.36
CA THR A 81 -8.10 7.58 5.32
C THR A 81 -9.00 6.69 4.48
N THR A 82 -10.29 6.61 4.82
CA THR A 82 -11.30 5.78 4.14
C THR A 82 -12.22 6.55 3.19
N GLY A 83 -11.91 7.82 2.92
CA GLY A 83 -12.66 8.65 1.97
C GLY A 83 -12.32 8.36 0.50
N ASP A 84 -12.82 9.19 -0.41
CA ASP A 84 -12.66 9.01 -1.87
C ASP A 84 -11.20 8.88 -2.33
N SER A 85 -10.23 9.45 -1.61
CA SER A 85 -8.80 9.32 -1.94
C SER A 85 -8.25 7.90 -1.79
N LEU A 86 -8.97 7.01 -1.10
CA LEU A 86 -8.64 5.58 -1.05
C LEU A 86 -8.99 4.87 -2.37
N SER A 87 -9.93 5.41 -3.15
CA SER A 87 -10.28 4.88 -4.47
C SER A 87 -9.13 5.14 -5.44
N ALA A 88 -8.34 4.12 -5.70
CA ALA A 88 -7.22 4.17 -6.63
C ALA A 88 -6.77 2.75 -7.01
N THR A 89 -5.87 2.68 -7.98
CA THR A 89 -5.06 1.47 -8.21
C THR A 89 -3.80 1.57 -7.36
N TRP A 90 -3.67 0.71 -6.37
CA TRP A 90 -2.54 0.70 -5.45
C TRP A 90 -1.52 -0.36 -5.85
N ARG A 91 -0.23 -0.03 -5.84
CA ARG A 91 0.83 -1.01 -6.06
C ARG A 91 1.34 -1.55 -4.73
N LEU A 92 1.44 -2.87 -4.63
CA LEU A 92 2.02 -3.55 -3.48
C LEU A 92 3.53 -3.28 -3.42
N LEU A 93 3.96 -2.68 -2.31
CA LEU A 93 5.38 -2.49 -2.01
C LEU A 93 5.93 -3.60 -1.14
N TRP A 94 5.14 -4.05 -0.16
CA TRP A 94 5.58 -5.05 0.82
C TRP A 94 4.38 -5.72 1.50
N THR A 95 4.46 -7.03 1.73
CA THR A 95 3.47 -7.77 2.53
C THR A 95 4.13 -8.91 3.32
N THR A 96 3.44 -9.38 4.36
CA THR A 96 3.71 -10.65 5.03
C THR A 96 2.75 -11.78 4.61
N GLU A 97 1.84 -11.52 3.67
CA GLU A 97 0.82 -12.48 3.24
C GLU A 97 1.42 -13.70 2.54
N LYS A 98 1.29 -14.88 3.17
CA LYS A 98 1.94 -16.11 2.69
C LYS A 98 1.45 -16.53 1.32
N GLU A 99 0.14 -16.49 1.08
CA GLU A 99 -0.44 -16.93 -0.20
C GLU A 99 0.00 -16.02 -1.35
N GLN A 100 0.01 -14.70 -1.15
CA GLN A 100 0.53 -13.77 -2.15
C GLN A 100 2.02 -13.99 -2.41
N LEU A 101 2.83 -14.09 -1.34
CA LEU A 101 4.27 -14.33 -1.48
C LEU A 101 4.55 -15.66 -2.15
N PHE A 102 3.77 -16.70 -1.89
CA PHE A 102 3.87 -18.00 -2.55
C PHE A 102 3.63 -17.89 -4.06
N ILE A 103 2.56 -17.20 -4.48
CA ILE A 103 2.26 -16.99 -5.91
C ILE A 103 3.41 -16.23 -6.60
N ILE A 104 3.94 -15.18 -5.96
CA ILE A 104 5.05 -14.39 -6.49
C ILE A 104 6.32 -15.24 -6.60
N GLU A 105 6.67 -15.99 -5.54
CA GLU A 105 7.87 -16.82 -5.47
C GLU A 105 7.85 -17.97 -6.48
N LYS A 106 6.68 -18.60 -6.68
CA LYS A 106 6.54 -19.80 -7.51
C LYS A 106 6.22 -19.52 -8.97
N ALA A 107 5.95 -18.27 -9.35
CA ALA A 107 5.70 -17.88 -10.75
C ALA A 107 6.73 -18.45 -11.76
N PRO A 108 8.06 -18.48 -11.47
CA PRO A 108 9.05 -19.08 -12.37
C PRO A 108 8.86 -20.57 -12.64
N LEU A 109 8.24 -21.32 -11.72
CA LEU A 109 7.94 -22.74 -11.92
C LEU A 109 6.89 -22.97 -13.02
N PHE A 110 6.14 -21.93 -13.38
CA PHE A 110 5.13 -21.95 -14.44
C PHE A 110 5.61 -21.24 -15.71
N GLY A 111 6.92 -21.03 -15.86
CA GLY A 111 7.51 -20.40 -17.05
C GLY A 111 7.23 -18.91 -17.18
N THR A 112 6.81 -18.24 -16.10
CA THR A 112 6.52 -16.80 -16.07
C THR A 112 7.18 -16.12 -14.87
N ARG A 113 6.99 -14.83 -14.68
CA ARG A 113 7.40 -14.08 -13.50
C ARG A 113 6.22 -13.26 -13.02
N ALA A 114 6.09 -13.06 -11.71
CA ALA A 114 5.13 -12.08 -11.22
C ALA A 114 5.59 -10.68 -11.64
N GLY A 115 4.71 -9.96 -12.34
CA GLY A 115 4.86 -8.56 -12.70
C GLY A 115 4.39 -7.65 -11.57
N ASP A 116 3.51 -6.72 -11.90
CA ASP A 116 2.83 -5.88 -10.91
C ASP A 116 1.79 -6.65 -10.10
N VAL A 117 1.86 -6.45 -8.79
CA VAL A 117 0.81 -6.80 -7.82
C VAL A 117 0.10 -5.52 -7.43
N LEU A 118 -1.18 -5.44 -7.75
CA LEU A 118 -2.03 -4.27 -7.61
C LEU A 118 -3.25 -4.58 -6.76
N GLN A 119 -3.75 -3.57 -6.06
CA GLN A 119 -5.03 -3.57 -5.39
C GLN A 119 -5.86 -2.41 -5.92
N VAL A 120 -6.89 -2.69 -6.70
CA VAL A 120 -7.80 -1.68 -7.25
C VAL A 120 -8.96 -1.54 -6.27
N ILE A 121 -9.07 -0.37 -5.63
CA ILE A 121 -10.11 -0.08 -4.65
C ILE A 121 -11.06 0.95 -5.25
N ASP A 122 -12.36 0.71 -5.10
CA ASP A 122 -13.42 1.68 -5.37
C ASP A 122 -14.33 1.76 -4.15
N VAL A 123 -14.15 2.81 -3.35
CA VAL A 123 -14.92 3.04 -2.11
C VAL A 123 -16.40 3.27 -2.42
N ARG A 124 -16.72 3.98 -3.50
CA ARG A 124 -18.11 4.35 -3.82
C ARG A 124 -18.92 3.13 -4.25
N ASN A 125 -18.30 2.26 -5.04
CA ASN A 125 -18.91 1.01 -5.48
C ASN A 125 -18.71 -0.14 -4.50
N GLY A 126 -17.96 0.07 -3.41
CA GLY A 126 -17.72 -0.96 -2.40
C GLY A 126 -16.88 -2.14 -2.89
N THR A 127 -15.96 -1.93 -3.83
CA THR A 127 -15.20 -3.03 -4.46
C THR A 127 -13.70 -2.96 -4.20
N LEU A 128 -13.10 -4.14 -4.18
CA LEU A 128 -11.66 -4.35 -4.11
C LEU A 128 -11.27 -5.49 -5.03
N ASN A 129 -10.24 -5.27 -5.85
CA ASN A 129 -9.69 -6.30 -6.73
C ASN A 129 -8.19 -6.41 -6.49
N ASN A 130 -7.74 -7.57 -6.00
CA ASN A 130 -6.33 -7.91 -5.98
C ASN A 130 -5.94 -8.46 -7.35
N VAL A 131 -4.86 -7.97 -7.93
CA VAL A 131 -4.43 -8.30 -9.29
C VAL A 131 -2.94 -8.64 -9.24
N ILE A 132 -2.55 -9.78 -9.79
CA ILE A 132 -1.15 -10.13 -10.06
C ILE A 132 -1.01 -10.33 -11.56
N THR A 133 -0.13 -9.56 -12.17
CA THR A 133 0.20 -9.73 -13.60
C THR A 133 1.31 -10.75 -13.77
N PHE A 134 1.31 -11.47 -14.89
CA PHE A 134 2.28 -12.48 -15.28
C PHE A 134 2.64 -12.28 -16.75
N PRO A 135 3.71 -11.55 -17.07
CA PRO A 135 4.06 -11.31 -18.46
C PRO A 135 4.26 -12.60 -19.28
N PRO A 136 3.97 -12.58 -20.59
CA PRO A 136 3.46 -11.43 -21.35
C PRO A 136 1.97 -11.12 -21.13
N ASP A 137 1.11 -12.13 -20.94
CA ASP A 137 -0.36 -11.95 -21.07
C ASP A 137 -1.19 -12.51 -19.89
N GLY A 138 -0.56 -13.06 -18.86
CA GLY A 138 -1.26 -13.66 -17.73
C GLY A 138 -1.72 -12.64 -16.68
N VAL A 139 -2.91 -12.86 -16.11
CA VAL A 139 -3.43 -12.06 -14.98
C VAL A 139 -4.16 -13.00 -14.02
N PHE A 140 -3.84 -12.89 -12.74
CA PHE A 140 -4.61 -13.46 -11.64
C PHE A 140 -5.36 -12.34 -10.94
N PHE A 141 -6.69 -12.49 -10.79
CA PHE A 141 -7.51 -11.51 -10.11
C PHE A 141 -8.38 -12.17 -9.04
N VAL A 142 -8.43 -11.54 -7.87
CA VAL A 142 -9.34 -11.90 -6.78
C VAL A 142 -10.24 -10.72 -6.52
N ARG A 143 -11.55 -10.92 -6.70
CA ARG A 143 -12.58 -9.90 -6.48
C ARG A 143 -13.15 -10.05 -5.08
N SER A 144 -13.28 -8.93 -4.38
CA SER A 144 -13.82 -8.84 -3.04
C SER A 144 -14.63 -7.56 -2.89
N SER A 145 -15.39 -7.48 -1.80
CA SER A 145 -16.11 -6.27 -1.43
C SER A 145 -15.45 -5.57 -0.25
N ILE A 146 -15.66 -4.27 -0.14
CA ILE A 146 -15.19 -3.46 0.99
C ILE A 146 -16.34 -2.78 1.72
N GLU A 147 -16.15 -2.61 3.02
CA GLU A 147 -17.08 -1.88 3.89
C GLU A 147 -16.28 -0.92 4.78
N VAL A 148 -16.64 0.36 4.78
CA VAL A 148 -16.02 1.35 5.67
C VAL A 148 -16.52 1.11 7.09
N ALA A 149 -15.64 0.62 7.96
CA ALA A 149 -15.95 0.32 9.35
C ALA A 149 -15.71 1.53 10.27
N SER A 150 -14.77 2.41 9.92
CA SER A 150 -14.45 3.64 10.63
C SER A 150 -13.71 4.64 9.72
N PRO A 151 -13.43 5.88 10.18
CA PRO A 151 -12.65 6.85 9.40
C PRO A 151 -11.25 6.39 8.98
N GLN A 152 -10.71 5.34 9.64
CA GLN A 152 -9.38 4.80 9.36
C GLN A 152 -9.35 3.29 9.12
N ARG A 153 -10.53 2.65 8.97
CA ARG A 153 -10.62 1.19 8.78
C ARG A 153 -11.66 0.81 7.73
N VAL A 154 -11.21 -0.04 6.81
CA VAL A 154 -12.05 -0.76 5.85
C VAL A 154 -11.98 -2.24 6.18
N ASN A 155 -13.13 -2.92 6.14
CA ASN A 155 -13.22 -4.38 6.23
C ASN A 155 -13.33 -4.97 4.83
N PHE A 156 -12.75 -6.14 4.63
CA PHE A 156 -12.84 -6.92 3.40
C PHE A 156 -13.86 -8.04 3.59
N ARG A 157 -14.72 -8.28 2.60
CA ARG A 157 -15.70 -9.38 2.58
C ARG A 157 -15.66 -10.13 1.25
#